data_AF-A0A920JGZ1-F1
#
_entry.id   AF-A0A920JGZ1-F1
#
_cell.length_a   1.000
_cell.length_b   1.000
_cell.length_c   1.000
_cell.angle_alpha   90.00
_cell.angle_beta   90.00
_cell.angle_gamma   90.00
#
_symmetry.space_group_name_H-M   'P 1'
#
loop_
_entity.id
_entity.type
_entity.pdbx_description
1 polymer ?
#
loop_
_entity_poly.entity_id
_entity_poly.type
_entity_poly.pdbx_seq_one_letter_code
_entity_poly.pdbx_strand_id
1 'polypeptide(L)'
;MSPVPELRRTYPAQMVYLFLMSVIPTVPAGFLTFAGGSLYDAYDHSVRLWGIGITTDQQLAGLVMKLIGGIYLWVWIATRFFQWSRRNRPEMTLVTETTKPVEKV
;
A
#
# COMPACT_ATOMS: atom_id res chain seq x y z
N MET A 1 16.19 -3.98 4.93
CA MET A 1 16.95 -2.72 4.97
C MET A 1 18.30 -3.00 4.36
N SER A 2 18.74 -2.26 3.34
CA SER A 2 20.09 -2.47 2.82
C SER A 2 21.11 -2.12 3.92
N PRO A 3 22.08 -3.00 4.21
CA PRO A 3 23.20 -2.68 5.09
C PRO A 3 23.97 -1.45 4.60
N VAL A 4 23.99 -1.27 3.28
CA VAL A 4 24.67 -0.20 2.54
C VAL A 4 23.78 1.05 2.49
N PRO A 5 24.15 2.17 3.15
CA PRO A 5 23.34 3.40 3.21
C PRO A 5 23.02 4.01 1.85
N GLU A 6 23.94 3.96 0.90
CA GLU A 6 23.85 4.55 -0.44
C GLU A 6 22.76 3.88 -1.29
N LEU A 7 22.43 2.61 -0.99
CA LEU A 7 21.37 1.86 -1.66
C LEU A 7 19.98 2.11 -1.05
N ARG A 8 19.85 2.95 -0.02
CA ARG A 8 18.57 3.19 0.64
C ARG A 8 17.75 4.19 -0.17
N ARG A 9 16.72 3.67 -0.84
CA ARG A 9 15.69 4.48 -1.53
C ARG A 9 15.07 5.51 -0.58
N THR A 10 14.74 6.70 -1.06
CA THR A 10 14.06 7.75 -0.27
C THR A 10 12.68 7.29 0.21
N TYR A 11 12.19 7.82 1.33
CA TYR A 11 10.86 7.44 1.83
C TYR A 11 9.73 7.66 0.83
N PRO A 12 9.65 8.79 0.09
CA PRO A 12 8.63 8.96 -0.94
C PRO A 12 8.69 7.87 -2.02
N ALA A 13 9.89 7.54 -2.51
CA ALA A 13 10.05 6.51 -3.52
C ALA A 13 9.73 5.10 -3.00
N GLN A 14 9.94 4.82 -1.70
CA GLN A 14 9.46 3.59 -1.07
C GLN A 14 7.93 3.55 -0.99
N MET A 15 7.28 4.66 -0.64
CA MET A 15 5.81 4.74 -0.57
C MET A 15 5.18 4.56 -1.95
N VAL A 16 5.71 5.20 -3.00
CA VAL A 16 5.25 5.00 -4.39
C VAL A 16 5.39 3.54 -4.81
N TYR A 17 6.54 2.92 -4.53
CA TYR A 17 6.76 1.51 -4.85
C TYR A 17 5.73 0.60 -4.15
N LEU A 18 5.49 0.81 -2.85
CA LEU A 18 4.51 0.03 -2.09
C LEU A 18 3.08 0.29 -2.57
N PHE A 19 2.75 1.53 -2.93
CA PHE A 19 1.45 1.90 -3.48
C PHE A 19 1.20 1.20 -4.82
N LEU A 20 2.16 1.23 -5.74
CA LEU A 20 2.06 0.53 -7.02
C LEU A 20 1.91 -0.99 -6.82
N MET A 21 2.66 -1.58 -5.88
CA MET A 21 2.49 -2.98 -5.50
C MET A 21 1.11 -3.29 -4.89
N SER A 22 0.45 -2.31 -4.25
CA SER A 22 -0.89 -2.51 -3.69
C SER A 22 -2.00 -2.48 -4.76
N VAL A 23 -1.77 -1.77 -5.88
CA VAL A 23 -2.76 -1.52 -6.93
C VAL A 23 -2.54 -2.41 -8.16
N ILE A 24 -1.33 -2.51 -8.72
CA ILE A 24 -1.08 -3.24 -9.98
C ILE A 24 -1.61 -4.69 -9.96
N PRO A 25 -1.43 -5.47 -8.88
CA PRO A 25 -1.95 -6.83 -8.81
C PRO A 25 -3.49 -6.93 -8.75
N THR A 26 -4.23 -5.83 -8.55
CA THR A 26 -5.70 -5.86 -8.54
C THR A 26 -6.29 -6.18 -9.91
N VAL A 27 -5.61 -5.81 -10.99
CA VAL A 27 -6.08 -6.04 -12.36
C VAL A 27 -6.20 -7.55 -12.64
N PRO A 28 -5.14 -8.38 -12.53
CA PRO A 28 -5.28 -9.82 -12.72
C PRO A 28 -6.18 -10.47 -11.66
N ALA A 29 -6.17 -9.97 -10.41
CA ALA A 29 -7.07 -10.48 -9.37
C ALA A 29 -8.55 -10.24 -9.72
N GLY A 30 -8.87 -9.09 -10.33
CA GLY A 30 -10.21 -8.77 -10.83
C GLY A 30 -10.64 -9.74 -11.92
N PHE A 31 -9.78 -10.03 -12.89
CA PHE A 31 -10.05 -11.06 -13.89
C PHE A 31 -10.33 -12.44 -13.25
N LEU A 32 -9.52 -12.84 -12.27
CA LEU A 32 -9.69 -14.10 -11.53
C LEU A 32 -10.97 -14.16 -10.68
N THR A 33 -11.42 -13.03 -10.12
CA THR A 33 -12.57 -12.94 -9.22
C THR A 33 -13.88 -12.85 -10.00
N PHE A 34 -13.89 -12.13 -11.12
CA PHE A 34 -15.09 -11.88 -11.93
C PHE A 34 -15.21 -12.77 -13.18
N ALA A 35 -14.25 -13.66 -13.44
CA ALA A 35 -14.42 -14.70 -14.46
C ALA A 35 -15.65 -15.57 -14.12
N GLY A 36 -16.61 -15.65 -15.04
CA GLY A 36 -17.90 -16.30 -14.85
C GLY A 36 -17.88 -17.84 -14.96
N GLY A 37 -16.90 -18.49 -14.32
CA GLY A 37 -16.73 -19.95 -14.34
C GLY A 37 -15.49 -20.37 -13.54
N SER A 38 -15.38 -21.65 -13.19
CA SER A 38 -14.13 -22.19 -12.64
C SER A 38 -13.05 -21.99 -13.69
N LEU A 39 -11.95 -21.31 -13.34
CA LEU A 39 -10.81 -21.17 -14.27
C LEU A 39 -10.21 -22.54 -14.65
N TYR A 40 -10.55 -23.58 -13.88
CA TYR A 40 -10.15 -24.96 -14.08
C TYR A 40 -11.36 -25.89 -13.94
N ASP A 41 -11.91 -26.35 -15.06
CA ASP A 41 -13.03 -27.31 -15.08
C ASP A 41 -12.72 -28.62 -14.33
N ALA A 42 -11.44 -28.94 -14.16
CA ALA A 42 -10.97 -30.10 -13.39
C ALA A 42 -11.36 -30.08 -11.89
N TYR A 43 -11.71 -28.92 -11.33
CA TYR A 43 -12.17 -28.77 -9.95
C TYR A 43 -13.70 -28.77 -9.81
N ASP A 44 -14.45 -29.03 -10.89
CA ASP A 44 -15.91 -29.20 -10.82
C ASP A 44 -16.27 -30.57 -10.22
N HIS A 45 -16.06 -30.70 -8.90
CA HIS A 45 -16.43 -31.88 -8.15
C HIS A 45 -17.89 -31.81 -7.69
N SER A 46 -18.64 -32.92 -7.81
CA SER A 46 -20.05 -33.00 -7.43
C SER A 46 -20.31 -32.84 -5.93
N VAL A 47 -19.30 -33.12 -5.10
CA VAL A 47 -19.37 -32.98 -3.63
C VAL A 47 -18.88 -31.59 -3.23
N ARG A 48 -19.80 -30.74 -2.80
CA ARG A 48 -19.51 -29.36 -2.37
C ARG A 48 -19.19 -29.32 -0.88
N LEU A 49 -18.03 -28.75 -0.54
CA LEU A 49 -17.73 -28.36 0.83
C LEU A 49 -18.64 -27.18 1.22
N TRP A 50 -19.37 -27.29 2.32
CA TRP A 50 -20.22 -26.23 2.90
C TRP A 50 -21.44 -25.78 2.08
N GLY A 51 -21.79 -26.50 1.00
CA GLY A 51 -22.98 -26.18 0.17
C GLY A 51 -22.88 -24.90 -0.66
N ILE A 52 -21.72 -24.23 -0.68
CA ILE A 52 -21.46 -23.04 -1.50
C ILE A 52 -20.99 -23.41 -2.91
N GLY A 53 -21.25 -22.54 -3.88
CA GLY A 53 -20.76 -22.72 -5.25
C GLY A 53 -19.26 -22.45 -5.38
N ILE A 54 -18.59 -23.12 -6.33
CA ILE A 54 -17.14 -23.00 -6.59
C ILE A 54 -16.75 -21.54 -6.85
N THR A 55 -17.54 -20.82 -7.65
CA THR A 55 -17.31 -19.41 -7.96
C THR A 55 -17.40 -18.53 -6.71
N THR A 56 -18.37 -18.80 -5.82
CA THR A 56 -18.55 -18.06 -4.56
C THR A 56 -17.38 -18.31 -3.61
N ASP A 57 -16.92 -19.56 -3.48
CA ASP A 57 -15.77 -19.90 -2.64
C ASP A 57 -14.49 -19.22 -3.13
N GLN A 58 -14.22 -19.26 -4.44
CA GLN A 58 -13.07 -18.61 -5.06
C GLN A 58 -13.09 -17.08 -4.88
N GLN A 59 -14.26 -16.46 -5.05
CA GLN A 59 -14.42 -15.02 -4.84
C GLN A 59 -14.17 -14.64 -3.38
N LEU A 60 -14.68 -15.42 -2.43
CA LEU A 60 -14.48 -15.18 -1.01
C LEU A 60 -13.01 -15.34 -0.64
N ALA A 61 -12.35 -16.41 -1.11
CA ALA A 61 -10.93 -16.64 -0.89
C ALA A 61 -10.08 -15.50 -1.47
N GLY A 62 -10.36 -15.07 -2.71
CA GLY A 62 -9.69 -13.96 -3.37
C GLY A 62 -9.89 -12.63 -2.63
N LEU A 63 -11.10 -12.37 -2.15
CA LEU A 63 -11.43 -11.17 -1.36
C LEU A 63 -10.66 -11.16 -0.03
N VAL A 64 -10.69 -12.26 0.71
CA VAL A 64 -9.98 -12.40 2.00
C VAL A 64 -8.48 -12.20 1.80
N MET A 65 -7.89 -12.88 0.81
CA MET A 65 -6.47 -12.73 0.46
C MET A 65 -6.13 -11.26 0.12
N LYS A 66 -6.98 -10.59 -0.66
CA LYS A 66 -6.75 -9.20 -1.06
C LYS A 66 -6.76 -8.26 0.13
N LEU A 67 -7.70 -8.43 1.05
CA LEU A 67 -7.81 -7.60 2.24
C LEU A 67 -6.61 -7.78 3.16
N ILE A 68 -6.19 -9.02 3.42
CA ILE A 68 -5.03 -9.31 4.27
C ILE A 68 -3.75 -8.70 3.67
N GLY A 69 -3.48 -8.95 2.39
CA GLY A 69 -2.31 -8.38 1.71
C GLY A 69 -2.35 -6.85 1.62
N GLY A 70 -3.55 -6.29 1.40
CA GLY A 70 -3.78 -4.85 1.39
C GLY A 70 -3.45 -4.21 2.73
N ILE A 71 -4.04 -4.70 3.82
CA ILE A 71 -3.79 -4.20 5.18
C ILE A 71 -2.29 -4.22 5.49
N TYR A 72 -1.61 -5.32 5.18
CA TYR A 72 -0.17 -5.44 5.40
C TYR A 72 0.64 -4.34 4.68
N LEU A 73 0.38 -4.11 3.38
CA LEU A 73 1.09 -3.08 2.62
C LEU A 73 0.78 -1.66 3.12
N TRP A 74 -0.49 -1.39 3.44
CA TRP A 74 -0.92 -0.07 3.92
C TRP A 74 -0.33 0.29 5.29
N VAL A 75 -0.16 -0.68 6.18
CA VAL A 75 0.56 -0.48 7.46
C VAL A 75 2.01 -0.04 7.19
N TRP A 76 2.70 -0.67 6.23
CA TRP A 76 4.05 -0.27 5.85
C TRP A 76 4.11 1.12 5.24
N ILE A 77 3.17 1.47 4.35
CA ILE A 77 3.06 2.81 3.75
C ILE A 77 2.86 3.85 4.85
N ALA A 78 1.90 3.65 5.75
CA ALA A 78 1.61 4.55 6.86
C ALA A 78 2.85 4.75 7.76
N THR A 79 3.54 3.66 8.10
CA THR A 79 4.76 3.72 8.91
C THR A 79 5.84 4.57 8.24
N ARG A 80 6.06 4.41 6.92
CA ARG A 80 7.06 5.19 6.18
C ARG A 80 6.64 6.66 6.01
N PHE A 81 5.35 6.92 5.84
CA PHE A 81 4.79 8.26 5.82
C PHE A 81 5.07 9.00 7.13
N PHE A 82 4.75 8.40 8.28
CA PHE A 82 5.01 9.04 9.57
C PHE A 82 6.51 9.25 9.84
N GLN A 83 7.37 8.31 9.42
CA GLN A 83 8.83 8.51 9.51
C GLN A 83 9.31 9.68 8.65
N TRP A 84 8.81 9.79 7.41
CA TRP A 84 9.12 10.91 6.52
C TRP A 84 8.60 12.24 7.08
N SER A 85 7.34 12.28 7.53
CA SER A 85 6.70 13.47 8.10
C SER A 85 7.47 14.00 9.32
N ARG A 86 7.90 13.11 10.23
CA ARG A 86 8.72 13.50 11.40
C ARG A 86 10.06 14.11 11.02
N ARG A 87 10.67 13.66 9.92
CA ARG A 87 11.94 14.21 9.41
C ARG A 87 11.79 15.53 8.65
N ASN A 88 10.60 15.80 8.10
CA ASN A 88 10.31 16.99 7.29
C ASN A 88 9.42 17.99 8.04
N ARG A 89 9.47 18.01 9.38
CA ARG A 89 8.81 19.07 10.14
C ARG A 89 9.52 20.38 9.81
N PRO A 90 8.81 21.40 9.27
CA PRO A 90 9.40 22.72 9.12
C PRO A 90 9.79 23.22 10.51
N GLU A 91 11.03 23.66 10.68
CA GLU A 91 11.36 24.46 11.86
C GLU A 91 10.43 25.67 11.85
N MET A 92 9.69 25.84 12.94
CA MET A 92 8.87 27.02 13.14
C MET A 92 9.83 28.16 13.44
N THR A 93 10.35 28.80 12.39
CA THR A 93 11.15 30.01 12.51
C THR A 93 10.27 31.08 13.12
N LEU A 94 10.48 31.33 14.41
CA LEU A 94 9.86 32.46 15.08
C LEU A 94 10.35 33.71 14.36
N VAL A 95 9.43 34.47 13.76
CA VAL A 95 9.70 35.81 13.23
C VAL A 95 9.95 36.71 14.43
N THR A 96 11.15 36.61 15.01
CA THR A 96 11.61 37.43 16.13
C THR A 96 13.06 37.86 15.92
N GLU A 97 13.48 38.00 14.67
CA GLU A 97 14.56 38.93 14.34
C GLU A 97 13.92 40.28 14.05
N THR A 98 13.81 41.05 15.12
CA THR A 98 13.73 42.51 15.15
C THR A 98 14.27 43.15 13.85
N THR A 99 13.36 43.79 13.12
CA THR A 99 13.63 44.97 12.31
C THR A 99 14.49 45.95 13.13
N LYS A 100 15.81 45.95 12.94
CA LYS A 100 16.64 47.10 13.33
C LYS A 100 16.30 48.22 12.34
N PRO A 101 15.81 49.39 12.79
CA PRO A 101 15.69 50.52 11.90
C PRO A 101 17.11 50.96 11.52
N VAL A 102 17.37 51.05 10.23
CA VAL A 102 18.59 51.69 9.71
C VAL A 102 18.51 53.16 10.13
N GLU A 103 19.30 53.51 11.15
CA GLU A 103 19.48 54.90 11.54
C GLU A 103 20.18 55.63 10.41
N LYS A 104 19.48 56.61 9.84
CA LYS A 104 20.04 57.57 8.88
C LYS A 104 20.91 58.55 9.64
N VAL A 105 22.21 58.55 9.36
CA VAL A 105 23.08 59.73 9.46
C VAL A 105 23.98 59.75 8.23
#